data_AF-A0A5D0SCK5-F1
#
_entry.id   AF-A0A5D0SCK5-F1
#
_cell.length_a   1.000
_cell.length_b   1.000
_cell.length_c   1.000
_cell.angle_alpha   90.00
_cell.angle_beta   90.00
_cell.angle_gamma   90.00
#
_symmetry.space_group_name_H-M   'P 1'
#
loop_
_entity.id
_entity.type
_entity.pdbx_description
1 polymer ?
#
loop_
_entity_poly.entity_id
_entity_poly.type
_entity_poly.pdbx_seq_one_letter_code
_entity_poly.pdbx_strand_id
1 'polypeptide(L)'
;MTTRPGRKRNDRRRLGAVSAVRGGRHPVADRHVRQSSRRLRKGLNVAAPTLFFCVGATKAGTSWLHEALSDHPECRFRSIKELHYFDALEHGRIAAQVSQITARRDDLAARIDGAPVLKAAELAVRVQDRNDWLSVLAKGEDIDAYQAYVMAGAGEARVVGDVTPAYALLPEQRLQQMAGLSGDVRFLYLLRDPIARLWSHVRMMAARRGPDGKVDPQRAQNILNRTLRGDEHEIEIRGDYAAALTRLRAVIPSDRLLCVYYEDLFDGDGMAQICDFLSISRISGDGARRVHAGAVLDMPAPLREKAGAWLVPQYEFVARTLGRLPLAWQANMQGV
;
A
#
# COMPACT_ATOMS: atom_id res chain seq x y z
N MET A 1 56.96 -43.70 7.64
CA MET A 1 57.61 -44.85 8.33
C MET A 1 58.42 -44.30 9.49
N THR A 2 57.94 -44.41 10.73
CA THR A 2 58.75 -44.20 11.96
C THR A 2 58.04 -44.72 13.21
N THR A 3 58.63 -45.74 13.84
CA THR A 3 58.67 -46.05 15.29
C THR A 3 57.38 -46.18 16.17
N ARG A 4 57.16 -47.44 16.60
CA ARG A 4 56.45 -48.02 17.80
C ARG A 4 56.81 -47.36 19.16
N PRO A 5 56.27 -47.77 20.37
CA PRO A 5 55.29 -48.84 20.77
C PRO A 5 54.09 -48.29 21.62
N GLY A 6 53.22 -49.04 22.35
CA GLY A 6 52.92 -50.49 22.48
C GLY A 6 52.77 -51.02 23.95
N ARG A 7 51.89 -52.03 24.21
CA ARG A 7 51.51 -52.72 25.50
C ARG A 7 50.46 -52.00 26.38
N LYS A 8 49.51 -52.63 27.12
CA LYS A 8 49.09 -54.04 27.48
C LYS A 8 47.54 -54.03 27.74
N ARG A 9 46.73 -55.05 27.38
CA ARG A 9 46.21 -56.22 28.20
C ARG A 9 45.89 -55.90 29.69
N ASN A 10 44.85 -56.41 30.37
CA ASN A 10 43.81 -57.47 30.17
C ASN A 10 42.57 -57.08 31.05
N ASP A 11 41.30 -57.25 30.66
CA ASP A 11 40.43 -58.46 30.60
C ASP A 11 39.86 -59.03 31.94
N ARG A 12 38.52 -58.96 32.11
CA ARG A 12 37.59 -59.66 33.07
C ARG A 12 37.73 -59.38 34.59
N ARG A 13 36.66 -59.18 35.39
CA ARG A 13 35.49 -60.07 35.65
C ARG A 13 34.24 -59.34 36.22
N ARG A 14 33.12 -60.08 36.36
CA ARG A 14 31.78 -59.70 36.87
C ARG A 14 31.66 -59.73 38.42
N LEU A 15 30.45 -59.34 38.90
CA LEU A 15 29.83 -59.41 40.25
C LEU A 15 29.99 -58.11 41.05
N GLY A 16 29.01 -57.58 41.80
CA GLY A 16 27.61 -57.98 42.07
C GLY A 16 26.82 -56.79 42.65
N ALA A 17 25.53 -56.94 42.95
CA ALA A 17 24.62 -55.84 43.36
C ALA A 17 24.87 -55.28 44.78
N VAL A 18 24.41 -54.05 45.07
CA VAL A 18 23.48 -53.69 46.19
C VAL A 18 22.92 -52.24 46.03
N SER A 19 21.59 -52.14 46.17
CA SER A 19 20.68 -51.05 46.60
C SER A 19 21.05 -49.54 46.62
N ALA A 20 20.28 -48.78 45.83
CA ALA A 20 19.48 -47.58 46.15
C ALA A 20 19.94 -46.50 47.17
N VAL A 21 19.99 -45.25 46.68
CA VAL A 21 19.56 -44.03 47.40
C VAL A 21 18.61 -43.24 46.50
N ARG A 22 17.48 -42.76 47.05
CA ARG A 22 16.45 -42.00 46.33
C ARG A 22 16.78 -40.50 46.27
N GLY A 23 16.76 -39.91 45.08
CA GLY A 23 16.71 -38.46 44.86
C GLY A 23 15.49 -38.09 44.02
N GLY A 24 14.51 -37.41 44.61
CA GLY A 24 13.24 -37.11 43.94
C GLY A 24 13.33 -36.00 42.91
N ARG A 25 12.59 -36.11 41.80
CA ARG A 25 12.29 -35.01 40.87
C ARG A 25 10.78 -34.87 40.73
N HIS A 26 10.24 -33.72 41.13
CA HIS A 26 8.85 -33.33 40.87
C HIS A 26 8.72 -32.68 39.48
N PRO A 27 7.67 -33.01 38.70
CA PRO A 27 7.25 -32.23 37.55
C PRO A 27 5.76 -31.87 37.63
N VAL A 28 5.39 -30.82 38.36
CA VAL A 28 4.00 -30.31 38.40
C VAL A 28 3.98 -28.77 38.40
N ALA A 29 4.33 -28.13 37.28
CA ALA A 29 4.27 -26.68 37.13
C ALA A 29 4.13 -26.17 35.68
N ASP A 30 3.23 -26.72 34.86
CA ASP A 30 3.07 -26.23 33.46
C ASP A 30 1.62 -26.25 32.88
N ARG A 31 0.62 -26.71 33.64
CA ARG A 31 -0.79 -26.75 33.15
C ARG A 31 -1.65 -25.52 33.53
N HIS A 32 -1.29 -24.77 34.57
CA HIS A 32 -2.12 -23.66 35.05
C HIS A 32 -1.92 -22.34 34.28
N VAL A 33 -0.70 -22.03 33.81
CA VAL A 33 -0.42 -20.77 33.09
C VAL A 33 -1.17 -20.66 31.75
N ARG A 34 -1.36 -21.79 31.06
CA ARG A 34 -2.11 -21.88 29.78
C ARG A 34 -3.65 -21.75 29.92
N GLN A 35 -4.21 -21.91 31.12
CA GLN A 35 -5.65 -21.73 31.33
C GLN A 35 -6.00 -20.29 31.76
N SER A 36 -5.17 -19.66 32.59
CA SER A 36 -5.35 -18.25 33.00
C SER A 36 -5.29 -17.29 31.81
N SER A 37 -4.33 -17.50 30.90
CA SER A 37 -4.18 -16.74 29.64
C SER A 37 -5.36 -16.93 28.66
N ARG A 38 -6.14 -18.00 28.78
CA ARG A 38 -7.38 -18.22 28.01
C ARG A 38 -8.60 -17.52 28.60
N ARG A 39 -8.64 -17.23 29.91
CA ARG A 39 -9.77 -16.53 30.55
C ARG A 39 -9.66 -15.01 30.50
N LEU A 40 -8.44 -14.45 30.42
CA LEU A 40 -8.20 -13.00 30.28
C LEU A 40 -8.46 -12.44 28.87
N ARG A 41 -8.71 -13.30 27.86
CA ARG A 41 -9.11 -12.89 26.50
C ARG A 41 -10.63 -12.79 26.29
N LYS A 42 -11.41 -12.65 27.37
CA LYS A 42 -12.88 -12.63 27.32
C LYS A 42 -13.49 -11.28 27.74
N GLY A 43 -12.77 -10.19 27.48
CA GLY A 43 -13.24 -8.81 27.58
C GLY A 43 -12.92 -8.07 26.27
N LEU A 44 -13.92 -7.34 25.74
CA LEU A 44 -13.98 -6.74 24.40
C LEU A 44 -13.67 -7.70 23.24
N ASN A 45 -14.74 -8.11 22.54
CA ASN A 45 -14.65 -8.69 21.21
C ASN A 45 -14.40 -7.56 20.19
N VAL A 46 -13.20 -6.96 20.21
CA VAL A 46 -12.78 -6.02 19.17
C VAL A 46 -12.71 -6.81 17.86
N ALA A 47 -13.60 -6.49 16.92
CA ALA A 47 -13.55 -7.08 15.58
C ALA A 47 -12.20 -6.76 14.94
N ALA A 48 -11.65 -7.68 14.14
CA ALA A 48 -10.43 -7.39 13.40
C ALA A 48 -10.64 -6.15 12.51
N PRO A 49 -9.63 -5.27 12.37
CA PRO A 49 -9.77 -4.06 11.57
C PRO A 49 -10.09 -4.40 10.11
N THR A 50 -10.87 -3.53 9.48
CA THR A 50 -11.06 -3.54 8.02
C THR A 50 -9.69 -3.40 7.35
N LEU A 51 -9.38 -4.31 6.41
CA LEU A 51 -8.21 -4.19 5.55
C LEU A 51 -8.58 -3.35 4.32
N PHE A 52 -8.07 -2.13 4.29
CA PHE A 52 -8.39 -1.14 3.26
C PHE A 52 -7.35 -1.11 2.14
N PHE A 53 -7.83 -1.03 0.90
CA PHE A 53 -7.01 -0.80 -0.27
C PHE A 53 -7.49 0.42 -1.06
N CYS A 54 -6.65 1.44 -1.22
CA CYS A 54 -6.89 2.47 -2.24
C CYS A 54 -6.07 2.13 -3.49
N VAL A 55 -6.73 1.45 -4.43
CA VAL A 55 -6.09 0.76 -5.57
C VAL A 55 -5.91 1.64 -6.81
N GLY A 56 -6.44 2.85 -6.80
CA GLY A 56 -6.33 3.79 -7.91
C GLY A 56 -7.09 5.09 -7.66
N ALA A 57 -7.07 6.03 -8.60
CA ALA A 57 -6.20 6.07 -9.78
C ALA A 57 -4.92 6.86 -9.51
N THR A 58 -3.86 6.57 -10.28
CA THR A 58 -2.64 7.38 -10.22
C THR A 58 -2.97 8.85 -10.57
N LYS A 59 -2.55 9.78 -9.72
CA LYS A 59 -2.83 11.24 -9.76
C LYS A 59 -4.26 11.69 -9.39
N ALA A 60 -5.10 10.81 -8.83
CA ALA A 60 -6.45 11.13 -8.36
C ALA A 60 -6.56 11.46 -6.85
N GLY A 61 -5.50 12.01 -6.23
CA GLY A 61 -5.54 12.47 -4.83
C GLY A 61 -5.13 11.44 -3.75
N THR A 62 -4.76 10.22 -4.15
CA THR A 62 -4.42 9.12 -3.23
C THR A 62 -3.30 9.43 -2.20
N SER A 63 -2.38 10.36 -2.48
CA SER A 63 -1.39 10.83 -1.47
C SER A 63 -2.05 11.55 -0.32
N TRP A 64 -2.95 12.48 -0.61
CA TRP A 64 -3.64 13.25 0.41
C TRP A 64 -4.59 12.35 1.21
N LEU A 65 -5.27 11.40 0.55
CA LEU A 65 -6.12 10.44 1.27
C LEU A 65 -5.30 9.56 2.23
N HIS A 66 -4.12 9.10 1.80
CA HIS A 66 -3.23 8.34 2.69
C HIS A 66 -2.83 9.17 3.91
N GLU A 67 -2.47 10.44 3.74
CA GLU A 67 -2.12 11.34 4.84
C GLU A 67 -3.32 11.53 5.79
N ALA A 68 -4.49 11.91 5.26
CA ALA A 68 -5.72 12.10 6.04
C ALA A 68 -6.17 10.86 6.82
N LEU A 69 -6.00 9.66 6.25
CA LEU A 69 -6.27 8.39 6.95
C LEU A 69 -5.13 7.96 7.89
N SER A 70 -3.88 8.39 7.65
CA SER A 70 -2.75 8.09 8.54
C SER A 70 -2.81 8.89 9.85
N ASP A 71 -3.34 10.11 9.78
CA ASP A 71 -3.50 11.03 10.91
C ASP A 71 -4.82 10.79 11.69
N HIS A 72 -5.69 9.90 11.20
CA HIS A 72 -7.01 9.63 11.79
C HIS A 72 -6.92 8.64 12.98
N PRO A 73 -7.51 8.94 14.16
CA PRO A 73 -7.31 8.15 15.38
C PRO A 73 -7.89 6.72 15.33
N GLU A 74 -8.90 6.47 14.50
CA GLU A 74 -9.47 5.12 14.30
C GLU A 74 -8.74 4.32 13.20
N CYS A 75 -7.64 4.84 12.67
CA CYS A 75 -6.91 4.27 11.54
C CYS A 75 -5.44 3.98 11.92
N ARG A 76 -4.84 2.97 11.30
CA ARG A 76 -3.42 2.67 11.46
C ARG A 76 -2.78 2.29 10.13
N PHE A 77 -1.96 3.20 9.60
CA PHE A 77 -1.16 2.97 8.40
C PHE A 77 0.32 2.78 8.74
N ARG A 78 1.04 2.06 7.89
CA ARG A 78 2.51 1.99 7.93
C ARG A 78 3.08 3.28 7.33
N SER A 79 4.32 3.62 7.68
CA SER A 79 5.00 4.82 7.19
C SER A 79 5.62 4.65 5.79
N ILE A 80 5.43 3.48 5.17
CA ILE A 80 5.71 3.23 3.76
C ILE A 80 4.41 3.43 2.98
N LYS A 81 4.30 4.56 2.28
CA LYS A 81 3.24 4.78 1.30
C LYS A 81 3.56 4.02 0.01
N GLU A 82 2.54 3.48 -0.66
CA GLU A 82 2.64 2.69 -1.90
C GLU A 82 3.53 1.45 -1.69
N LEU A 83 3.01 0.43 -0.98
CA LEU A 83 3.77 -0.80 -0.66
C LEU A 83 4.11 -1.64 -1.88
N HIS A 84 3.42 -1.48 -3.01
CA HIS A 84 3.75 -2.10 -4.29
C HIS A 84 3.95 -3.63 -4.27
N TYR A 85 3.38 -4.34 -3.28
CA TYR A 85 3.68 -5.74 -3.06
C TYR A 85 3.22 -6.61 -4.24
N PHE A 86 1.92 -6.54 -4.54
CA PHE A 86 1.30 -7.36 -5.57
C PHE A 86 1.81 -6.99 -6.97
N ASP A 87 1.95 -5.71 -7.32
CA ASP A 87 2.47 -5.32 -8.65
C ASP A 87 3.99 -5.50 -8.79
N ALA A 88 4.75 -5.63 -7.69
CA ALA A 88 6.14 -6.08 -7.75
C ALA A 88 6.24 -7.60 -7.97
N LEU A 89 5.33 -8.40 -7.39
CA LEU A 89 5.23 -9.84 -7.65
C LEU A 89 4.83 -10.12 -9.11
N GLU A 90 3.70 -9.59 -9.58
CA GLU A 90 3.16 -9.79 -10.94
C GLU A 90 4.13 -9.41 -12.07
N HIS A 91 5.09 -8.52 -11.79
CA HIS A 91 6.04 -8.00 -12.79
C HIS A 91 7.50 -8.37 -12.49
N GLY A 92 7.77 -9.25 -11.52
CA GLY A 92 9.13 -9.68 -11.17
C GLY A 92 10.05 -8.57 -10.65
N ARG A 93 9.49 -7.48 -10.07
CA ARG A 93 10.22 -6.27 -9.65
C ARG A 93 10.64 -6.26 -8.17
N ILE A 94 10.45 -7.35 -7.43
CA ILE A 94 10.82 -7.45 -5.99
C ILE A 94 12.29 -7.04 -5.75
N ALA A 95 13.24 -7.48 -6.57
CA ALA A 95 14.65 -7.10 -6.40
C ALA A 95 14.88 -5.58 -6.56
N ALA A 96 14.26 -4.95 -7.56
CA ALA A 96 14.32 -3.51 -7.75
C ALA A 96 13.66 -2.74 -6.60
N GLN A 97 12.56 -3.28 -6.05
CA GLN A 97 11.89 -2.74 -4.88
C GLN A 97 12.76 -2.83 -3.62
N VAL A 98 13.39 -3.99 -3.36
CA VAL A 98 14.34 -4.18 -2.25
C VAL A 98 15.46 -3.14 -2.32
N SER A 99 16.05 -2.89 -3.49
CA SER A 99 17.06 -1.84 -3.68
C SER A 99 16.53 -0.45 -3.35
N GLN A 100 15.33 -0.09 -3.81
CA GLN A 100 14.71 1.21 -3.54
C GLN A 100 14.38 1.42 -2.06
N ILE A 101 13.82 0.40 -1.40
CA ILE A 101 13.49 0.45 0.03
C ILE A 101 14.77 0.50 0.87
N THR A 102 15.81 -0.25 0.51
CA THR A 102 17.12 -0.24 1.18
C THR A 102 17.77 1.13 1.11
N ALA A 103 17.90 1.71 -0.09
CA ALA A 103 18.45 3.06 -0.25
C ALA A 103 17.67 4.10 0.56
N ARG A 104 16.33 4.03 0.55
CA ARG A 104 15.49 4.96 1.32
C ARG A 104 15.59 4.73 2.84
N ARG A 105 15.87 3.51 3.29
CA ARG A 105 16.14 3.16 4.70
C ARG A 105 17.47 3.74 5.14
N ASP A 106 18.51 3.61 4.31
CA ASP A 106 19.85 4.14 4.57
C ASP A 106 19.85 5.68 4.63
N ASP A 107 19.18 6.35 3.67
CA ASP A 107 18.96 7.80 3.67
C ASP A 107 18.29 8.31 4.96
N LEU A 108 17.35 7.53 5.52
CA LEU A 108 16.63 7.90 6.74
C LEU A 108 17.49 7.66 7.97
N ALA A 109 18.27 6.58 7.99
CA ALA A 109 19.19 6.25 9.08
C ALA A 109 20.31 7.29 9.19
N ALA A 110 20.94 7.68 8.07
CA ALA A 110 21.99 8.70 8.03
C ALA A 110 21.52 10.10 8.47
N ARG A 111 20.20 10.32 8.59
CA ARG A 111 19.58 11.56 9.08
C ARG A 111 19.18 11.53 10.55
N ILE A 112 19.39 10.41 11.25
CA ILE A 112 19.15 10.30 12.70
C ILE A 112 20.26 11.04 13.45
N ASP A 113 21.52 10.86 13.01
CA ASP A 113 22.68 11.51 13.61
C ASP A 113 22.60 13.03 13.45
N GLY A 114 22.69 13.75 14.57
CA GLY A 114 22.56 15.21 14.62
C GLY A 114 21.12 15.75 14.53
N ALA A 115 20.10 14.91 14.41
CA ALA A 115 18.71 15.36 14.46
C ALA A 115 18.24 15.65 15.91
N PRO A 116 17.33 16.62 16.12
CA PRO A 116 16.68 16.82 17.42
C PRO A 116 15.96 15.56 17.90
N VAL A 117 15.98 15.29 19.21
CA VAL A 117 15.49 14.03 19.84
C VAL A 117 14.15 13.52 19.28
N LEU A 118 13.13 14.39 19.22
CA LEU A 118 11.81 14.00 18.70
C LEU A 118 11.85 13.61 17.21
N LYS A 119 12.68 14.28 16.41
CA LYS A 119 12.85 13.98 14.98
C LYS A 119 13.69 12.73 14.75
N ALA A 120 14.72 12.51 15.57
CA ALA A 120 15.49 11.27 15.59
C ALA A 120 14.58 10.07 15.89
N ALA A 121 13.67 10.19 16.87
CA ALA A 121 12.68 9.15 17.18
C ALA A 121 11.70 8.87 16.02
N GLU A 122 11.15 9.90 15.38
CA GLU A 122 10.29 9.73 14.18
C GLU A 122 11.04 9.03 13.05
N LEU A 123 12.29 9.43 12.79
CA LEU A 123 13.14 8.81 11.76
C LEU A 123 13.46 7.35 12.11
N ALA A 124 13.78 7.03 13.37
CA ALA A 124 14.04 5.67 13.83
C ALA A 124 12.83 4.73 13.63
N VAL A 125 11.61 5.19 13.96
CA VAL A 125 10.37 4.43 13.68
C VAL A 125 10.22 4.15 12.19
N ARG A 126 10.50 5.14 11.33
CA ARG A 126 10.42 4.99 9.87
C ARG A 126 11.49 4.06 9.32
N VAL A 127 12.70 4.06 9.89
CA VAL A 127 13.78 3.12 9.54
C VAL A 127 13.39 1.69 9.93
N GLN A 128 12.88 1.48 11.15
CA GLN A 128 12.43 0.17 11.60
C GLN A 128 11.32 -0.38 10.70
N ASP A 129 10.35 0.46 10.32
CA ASP A 129 9.28 0.07 9.41
C ASP A 129 9.79 -0.38 8.02
N ARG A 130 10.89 0.20 7.52
CA ARG A 130 11.57 -0.31 6.31
C ARG A 130 12.28 -1.63 6.56
N ASN A 131 12.90 -1.84 7.72
CA ASN A 131 13.53 -3.12 8.07
C ASN A 131 12.49 -4.25 8.18
N ASP A 132 11.34 -3.97 8.79
CA ASP A 132 10.19 -4.87 8.84
C ASP A 132 9.74 -5.23 7.42
N TRP A 133 9.59 -4.24 6.53
CA TRP A 133 9.15 -4.45 5.15
C TRP A 133 10.17 -5.22 4.29
N LEU A 134 11.46 -4.91 4.41
CA LEU A 134 12.53 -5.67 3.76
C LEU A 134 12.52 -7.15 4.20
N SER A 135 12.15 -7.42 5.45
CA SER A 135 12.01 -8.79 5.98
C SER A 135 10.81 -9.54 5.39
N VAL A 136 9.75 -8.83 4.95
CA VAL A 136 8.66 -9.42 4.15
C VAL A 136 9.13 -9.68 2.72
N LEU A 137 9.72 -8.68 2.05
CA LEU A 137 10.18 -8.79 0.66
C LEU A 137 11.22 -9.90 0.48
N ALA A 138 12.08 -10.14 1.47
CA ALA A 138 13.07 -11.21 1.45
C ALA A 138 12.47 -12.63 1.37
N LYS A 139 11.18 -12.80 1.68
CA LYS A 139 10.47 -14.08 1.55
C LYS A 139 9.85 -14.31 0.17
N GLY A 140 9.78 -13.29 -0.69
CA GLY A 140 9.06 -13.35 -1.96
C GLY A 140 7.55 -13.31 -1.76
N GLU A 141 6.83 -14.28 -2.34
CA GLU A 141 5.38 -14.41 -2.20
C GLU A 141 5.01 -15.15 -0.90
N ASP A 142 4.81 -14.39 0.17
CA ASP A 142 4.31 -14.81 1.47
C ASP A 142 3.18 -13.84 1.88
N ILE A 143 1.96 -14.25 1.54
CA ILE A 143 0.74 -13.47 1.75
C ILE A 143 0.47 -13.22 3.23
N ASP A 144 0.75 -14.21 4.09
CA ASP A 144 0.58 -14.11 5.53
C ASP A 144 1.56 -13.11 6.13
N ALA A 145 2.80 -13.05 5.63
CA ALA A 145 3.78 -12.05 6.03
C ALA A 145 3.40 -10.63 5.59
N TYR A 146 2.89 -10.46 4.37
CA TYR A 146 2.35 -9.19 3.90
C TYR A 146 1.20 -8.71 4.81
N GLN A 147 0.22 -9.58 5.04
CA GLN A 147 -0.93 -9.26 5.87
C GLN A 147 -0.52 -8.95 7.32
N ALA A 148 0.37 -9.76 7.90
CA ALA A 148 0.90 -9.53 9.25
C ALA A 148 1.61 -8.18 9.35
N TYR A 149 2.36 -7.76 8.32
CA TYR A 149 3.01 -6.45 8.28
C TYR A 149 2.01 -5.29 8.22
N VAL A 150 0.99 -5.36 7.36
CA VAL A 150 -0.05 -4.30 7.26
C VAL A 150 -0.87 -4.21 8.56
N MET A 151 -1.17 -5.36 9.18
CA MET A 151 -1.89 -5.46 10.46
C MET A 151 -1.03 -5.09 11.70
N ALA A 152 0.29 -5.02 11.55
CA ALA A 152 1.21 -4.89 12.70
C ALA A 152 1.07 -3.52 13.38
N GLY A 153 0.64 -3.56 14.65
CA GLY A 153 0.43 -2.38 15.48
C GLY A 153 -0.96 -1.75 15.34
N ALA A 154 -1.95 -2.46 14.78
CA ALA A 154 -3.34 -1.97 14.68
C ALA A 154 -3.93 -1.56 16.04
N GLY A 155 -3.74 -2.37 17.09
CA GLY A 155 -4.28 -2.08 18.42
C GLY A 155 -5.82 -2.00 18.42
N GLU A 156 -6.35 -0.83 18.74
CA GLU A 156 -7.79 -0.52 18.71
C GLU A 156 -8.24 0.18 17.40
N ALA A 157 -7.32 0.39 16.44
CA ALA A 157 -7.67 0.94 15.14
C ALA A 157 -8.70 0.05 14.43
N ARG A 158 -9.64 0.68 13.74
CA ARG A 158 -10.74 0.05 13.01
C ARG A 158 -10.38 -0.21 11.55
N VAL A 159 -9.40 0.52 11.02
CA VAL A 159 -8.90 0.41 9.66
C VAL A 159 -7.38 0.29 9.66
N VAL A 160 -6.85 -0.69 8.94
CA VAL A 160 -5.46 -0.70 8.46
C VAL A 160 -5.48 -0.72 6.93
N GLY A 161 -4.41 -0.33 6.24
CA GLY A 161 -4.45 -0.40 4.79
C GLY A 161 -3.19 -0.09 4.01
N ASP A 162 -3.33 -0.27 2.69
CA ASP A 162 -2.31 -0.05 1.67
C ASP A 162 -2.88 0.84 0.56
N VAL A 163 -2.27 2.01 0.37
CA VAL A 163 -2.63 2.96 -0.69
C VAL A 163 -1.62 2.83 -1.82
N THR A 164 -1.84 1.85 -2.70
CA THR A 164 -1.04 1.62 -3.90
C THR A 164 -1.89 1.79 -5.17
N PRO A 165 -1.84 2.96 -5.85
CA PRO A 165 -2.65 3.28 -7.03
C PRO A 165 -2.34 2.47 -8.30
N ALA A 166 -1.39 1.55 -8.22
CA ALA A 166 -1.06 0.60 -9.28
C ALA A 166 -1.91 -0.69 -9.19
N TYR A 167 -2.50 -1.00 -8.03
CA TYR A 167 -3.18 -2.28 -7.83
C TYR A 167 -4.43 -2.46 -8.71
N ALA A 168 -5.07 -1.38 -9.18
CA ALA A 168 -6.16 -1.49 -10.17
C ALA A 168 -5.71 -1.99 -11.56
N LEU A 169 -4.40 -2.11 -11.81
CA LEU A 169 -3.83 -2.72 -13.03
C LEU A 169 -3.62 -4.23 -12.89
N LEU A 170 -3.75 -4.80 -11.69
CA LEU A 170 -3.52 -6.21 -11.43
C LEU A 170 -4.55 -7.09 -12.17
N PRO A 171 -4.18 -8.33 -12.53
CA PRO A 171 -5.13 -9.31 -13.05
C PRO A 171 -6.27 -9.60 -12.06
N GLU A 172 -7.43 -9.99 -12.59
CA GLU A 172 -8.62 -10.34 -11.81
C GLU A 172 -8.34 -11.42 -10.75
N GLN A 173 -7.54 -12.44 -11.07
CA GLN A 173 -7.10 -13.46 -10.12
C GLN A 173 -6.39 -12.87 -8.90
N ARG A 174 -5.52 -11.88 -9.10
CA ARG A 174 -4.77 -11.22 -8.02
C ARG A 174 -5.68 -10.32 -7.18
N LEU A 175 -6.57 -9.56 -7.83
CA LEU A 175 -7.59 -8.76 -7.16
C LEU A 175 -8.53 -9.62 -6.31
N GLN A 176 -8.92 -10.81 -6.80
CA GLN A 176 -9.72 -11.78 -6.06
C GLN A 176 -8.96 -12.35 -4.85
N GLN A 177 -7.68 -12.67 -4.99
CA GLN A 177 -6.82 -13.07 -3.87
C GLN A 177 -6.74 -11.96 -2.81
N MET A 178 -6.56 -10.69 -3.22
CA MET A 178 -6.55 -9.55 -2.31
C MET A 178 -7.88 -9.39 -1.55
N ALA A 179 -9.01 -9.62 -2.20
CA ALA A 179 -10.33 -9.55 -1.57
C ALA A 179 -10.58 -10.66 -0.53
N GLY A 180 -9.79 -11.74 -0.57
CA GLY A 180 -9.84 -12.86 0.37
C GLY A 180 -8.86 -12.78 1.55
N LEU A 181 -8.04 -11.73 1.67
CA LEU A 181 -6.99 -11.62 2.70
C LEU A 181 -7.55 -11.61 4.14
N SER A 182 -8.71 -11.00 4.37
CA SER A 182 -9.32 -10.93 5.69
C SER A 182 -10.85 -11.07 5.62
N GLY A 183 -11.51 -11.18 6.78
CA GLY A 183 -12.98 -11.23 6.83
C GLY A 183 -13.66 -9.98 6.26
N ASP A 184 -12.97 -8.83 6.33
CA ASP A 184 -13.45 -7.53 5.87
C ASP A 184 -12.34 -6.79 5.12
N VAL A 185 -12.33 -6.98 3.79
CA VAL A 185 -11.45 -6.26 2.86
C VAL A 185 -12.30 -5.29 2.06
N ARG A 186 -11.91 -4.01 2.04
CA ARG A 186 -12.63 -2.92 1.36
C ARG A 186 -11.72 -2.16 0.41
N PHE A 187 -12.21 -1.91 -0.80
CA PHE A 187 -11.47 -1.28 -1.89
C PHE A 187 -12.06 0.10 -2.21
N LEU A 188 -11.19 1.07 -2.47
CA LEU A 188 -11.54 2.39 -2.97
C LEU A 188 -10.82 2.67 -4.29
N TYR A 189 -11.58 3.14 -5.28
CA TYR A 189 -11.07 3.70 -6.52
C TYR A 189 -11.41 5.19 -6.60
N LEU A 190 -10.38 6.05 -6.49
CA LEU A 190 -10.51 7.49 -6.73
C LEU A 190 -10.42 7.79 -8.23
N LEU A 191 -11.49 8.36 -8.77
CA LEU A 191 -11.51 8.95 -10.10
C LEU A 191 -11.09 10.42 -10.04
N ARG A 192 -10.66 11.00 -11.17
CA ARG A 192 -10.42 12.43 -11.32
C ARG A 192 -10.63 12.79 -12.78
N ASP A 193 -10.97 14.05 -13.08
CA ASP A 193 -11.12 14.51 -14.46
C ASP A 193 -10.00 13.96 -15.38
N PRO A 194 -10.33 13.16 -16.41
CA PRO A 194 -9.36 12.48 -17.26
C PRO A 194 -8.25 13.38 -17.80
N ILE A 195 -8.59 14.59 -18.27
CA ILE A 195 -7.62 15.58 -18.78
C ILE A 195 -6.70 16.06 -17.65
N ALA A 196 -7.24 16.45 -16.49
CA ALA A 196 -6.46 16.91 -15.34
C ALA A 196 -5.56 15.80 -14.75
N ARG A 197 -6.05 14.55 -14.75
CA ARG A 197 -5.31 13.36 -14.32
C ARG A 197 -4.17 13.04 -15.27
N LEU A 198 -4.44 12.99 -16.59
CA LEU A 198 -3.44 12.82 -17.64
C LEU A 198 -2.36 13.90 -17.53
N TRP A 199 -2.74 15.18 -17.46
CA TRP A 199 -1.78 16.27 -17.37
C TRP A 199 -0.92 16.21 -16.11
N SER A 200 -1.52 15.89 -14.95
CA SER A 200 -0.79 15.69 -13.71
C SER A 200 0.21 14.54 -13.81
N HIS A 201 -0.08 13.51 -14.62
CA HIS A 201 0.83 12.39 -14.85
C HIS A 201 1.97 12.79 -15.81
N VAL A 202 1.64 13.43 -16.94
CA VAL A 202 2.61 13.98 -17.90
C VAL A 202 3.61 14.91 -17.21
N ARG A 203 3.13 15.86 -16.39
CA ARG A 203 4.02 16.77 -15.62
C ARG A 203 4.91 16.02 -14.64
N MET A 204 4.40 14.96 -13.99
CA MET A 204 5.21 14.11 -13.11
C MET A 204 6.31 13.36 -13.87
N MET A 205 6.02 12.86 -15.08
CA MET A 205 7.03 12.24 -15.94
C MET A 205 8.04 13.27 -16.49
N ALA A 206 7.60 14.47 -16.86
CA ALA A 206 8.48 15.55 -17.30
C ALA A 206 9.45 16.00 -16.20
N ALA A 207 9.00 16.03 -14.95
CA ALA A 207 9.85 16.23 -13.77
C ALA A 207 10.84 15.07 -13.59
N ARG A 208 10.35 13.83 -13.45
CA ARG A 208 11.20 12.63 -13.19
C ARG A 208 12.24 12.34 -14.27
N ARG A 209 11.96 12.69 -15.53
CA ARG A 209 12.89 12.54 -16.67
C ARG A 209 13.75 13.81 -16.92
N GLY A 210 13.67 14.81 -16.03
CA GLY A 210 14.48 16.02 -16.09
C GLY A 210 15.70 15.97 -15.17
N PRO A 211 16.79 16.70 -15.49
CA PRO A 211 18.02 16.67 -14.69
C PRO A 211 17.82 17.17 -13.24
N ASP A 212 16.99 18.19 -13.05
CA ASP A 212 16.76 18.84 -11.75
C ASP A 212 15.48 18.36 -11.03
N GLY A 213 14.77 17.36 -11.56
CA GLY A 213 13.41 17.03 -11.09
C GLY A 213 12.35 18.11 -11.40
N LYS A 214 12.71 19.19 -12.11
CA LYS A 214 11.80 20.30 -12.49
C LYS A 214 10.96 19.96 -13.71
N VAL A 215 9.70 20.41 -13.72
CA VAL A 215 8.80 20.28 -14.86
C VAL A 215 9.26 21.24 -15.97
N ASP A 216 9.67 20.68 -17.11
CA ASP A 216 9.98 21.45 -18.33
C ASP A 216 8.75 21.47 -19.26
N PRO A 217 8.30 22.64 -19.76
CA PRO A 217 7.15 22.74 -20.65
C PRO A 217 7.30 21.94 -21.95
N GLN A 218 8.46 22.00 -22.61
CA GLN A 218 8.66 21.31 -23.89
C GLN A 218 8.65 19.79 -23.70
N ARG A 219 9.32 19.27 -22.67
CA ARG A 219 9.29 17.86 -22.30
C ARG A 219 7.89 17.38 -21.95
N ALA A 220 7.10 18.18 -21.23
CA ALA A 220 5.71 17.86 -20.93
C ALA A 220 4.85 17.76 -22.20
N GLN A 221 4.97 18.73 -23.13
CA GLN A 221 4.29 18.67 -24.43
C GLN A 221 4.74 17.46 -25.27
N ASN A 222 6.04 17.15 -25.29
CA ASN A 222 6.58 16.00 -26.01
C ASN A 222 6.10 14.66 -25.44
N ILE A 223 5.99 14.54 -24.11
CA ILE A 223 5.41 13.35 -23.44
C ILE A 223 3.91 13.24 -23.76
N LEU A 224 3.15 14.34 -23.73
CA LEU A 224 1.73 14.32 -24.06
C LEU A 224 1.51 13.89 -25.52
N ASN A 225 2.21 14.50 -26.48
CA ASN A 225 2.12 14.12 -27.89
C ASN A 225 2.47 12.65 -28.13
N ARG A 226 3.44 12.08 -27.40
CA ARG A 226 3.75 10.65 -27.43
C ARG A 226 2.62 9.79 -26.84
N THR A 227 2.07 10.19 -25.69
CA THR A 227 0.92 9.50 -25.06
C THR A 227 -0.27 9.42 -25.99
N LEU A 228 -0.60 10.51 -26.69
CA LEU A 228 -1.72 10.57 -27.65
C LEU A 228 -1.50 9.72 -28.92
N ARG A 229 -0.32 9.12 -29.10
CA ARG A 229 0.02 8.19 -30.19
C ARG A 229 0.15 6.73 -29.74
N GLY A 230 0.05 6.43 -28.45
CA GLY A 230 0.32 5.09 -27.91
C GLY A 230 1.80 4.84 -27.52
N ASP A 231 2.64 5.87 -27.52
CA ASP A 231 4.08 5.74 -27.25
C ASP A 231 4.42 5.75 -25.72
N GLU A 232 3.45 5.93 -24.82
CA GLU A 232 3.69 6.10 -23.37
C GLU A 232 2.76 5.20 -22.54
N HIS A 233 2.81 3.89 -22.81
CA HIS A 233 1.97 2.85 -22.22
C HIS A 233 1.67 3.00 -20.71
N GLU A 234 2.68 3.28 -19.87
CA GLU A 234 2.50 3.50 -18.42
C GLU A 234 1.59 4.70 -18.07
N ILE A 235 1.55 5.73 -18.92
CA ILE A 235 0.65 6.88 -18.74
C ILE A 235 -0.78 6.47 -19.12
N GLU A 236 -0.91 5.74 -20.22
CA GLU A 236 -2.17 5.27 -20.81
C GLU A 236 -2.90 4.29 -19.89
N ILE A 237 -2.28 3.15 -19.55
CA ILE A 237 -2.92 2.11 -18.71
C ILE A 237 -3.35 2.64 -17.34
N ARG A 238 -2.58 3.56 -16.76
CA ARG A 238 -2.90 4.18 -15.46
C ARG A 238 -4.07 5.17 -15.53
N GLY A 239 -4.52 5.54 -16.73
CA GLY A 239 -5.66 6.41 -17.01
C GLY A 239 -6.86 5.69 -17.61
N ASP A 240 -6.75 4.40 -17.89
CA ASP A 240 -7.83 3.58 -18.45
C ASP A 240 -8.83 3.18 -17.36
N TYR A 241 -9.79 4.06 -17.11
CA TYR A 241 -10.90 3.86 -16.19
C TYR A 241 -11.84 2.74 -16.66
N ALA A 242 -12.03 2.59 -17.98
CA ALA A 242 -12.83 1.52 -18.55
C ALA A 242 -12.26 0.14 -18.17
N ALA A 243 -10.99 -0.11 -18.45
CA ALA A 243 -10.36 -1.39 -18.12
C ALA A 243 -10.23 -1.60 -16.60
N ALA A 244 -9.83 -0.57 -15.84
CA ALA A 244 -9.67 -0.66 -14.39
C ALA A 244 -11.00 -0.98 -13.66
N LEU A 245 -12.07 -0.23 -13.94
CA LEU A 245 -13.37 -0.45 -13.30
C LEU A 245 -14.01 -1.77 -13.73
N THR A 246 -13.76 -2.23 -14.97
CA THR A 246 -14.25 -3.53 -15.45
C THR A 246 -13.65 -4.67 -14.60
N ARG A 247 -12.32 -4.74 -14.46
CA ARG A 247 -11.65 -5.76 -13.64
C ARG A 247 -12.07 -5.71 -12.17
N LEU A 248 -12.10 -4.51 -11.59
CA LEU A 248 -12.46 -4.33 -10.18
C LEU A 248 -13.89 -4.81 -9.91
N ARG A 249 -14.86 -4.44 -10.76
CA ARG A 249 -16.27 -4.84 -10.61
C ARG A 249 -16.56 -6.30 -11.01
N ALA A 250 -15.66 -6.96 -11.74
CA ALA A 250 -15.79 -8.38 -12.06
C ALA A 250 -15.54 -9.29 -10.85
N VAL A 251 -14.64 -8.91 -9.93
CA VAL A 251 -14.21 -9.77 -8.81
C VAL A 251 -14.43 -9.21 -7.41
N ILE A 252 -14.67 -7.90 -7.25
CA ILE A 252 -14.92 -7.28 -5.95
C ILE A 252 -16.43 -7.00 -5.80
N PRO A 253 -17.08 -7.54 -4.75
CA PRO A 253 -18.47 -7.24 -4.43
C PRO A 253 -18.73 -5.73 -4.29
N SER A 254 -19.92 -5.28 -4.69
CA SER A 254 -20.26 -3.84 -4.72
C SER A 254 -20.34 -3.19 -3.33
N ASP A 255 -20.62 -3.96 -2.28
CA ASP A 255 -20.55 -3.53 -0.88
C ASP A 255 -19.09 -3.41 -0.36
N ARG A 256 -18.12 -3.95 -1.11
CA ARG A 256 -16.68 -3.92 -0.81
C ARG A 256 -15.87 -3.05 -1.79
N LEU A 257 -16.51 -2.39 -2.76
CA LEU A 257 -15.88 -1.50 -3.73
C LEU A 257 -16.57 -0.14 -3.77
N LEU A 258 -15.93 0.88 -3.21
CA LEU A 258 -16.35 2.27 -3.34
C LEU A 258 -15.62 2.96 -4.50
N CYS A 259 -16.34 3.78 -5.26
CA CYS A 259 -15.78 4.67 -6.29
C CYS A 259 -16.14 6.12 -5.94
N VAL A 260 -15.15 7.02 -5.86
CA VAL A 260 -15.36 8.43 -5.48
C VAL A 260 -14.62 9.34 -6.46
N TYR A 261 -15.22 10.46 -6.83
CA TYR A 261 -14.57 11.48 -7.65
C TYR A 261 -13.70 12.39 -6.78
N TYR A 262 -12.49 12.69 -7.25
CA TYR A 262 -11.56 13.63 -6.64
C TYR A 262 -12.19 15.01 -6.40
N GLU A 263 -13.05 15.43 -7.33
CA GLU A 263 -13.80 16.67 -7.26
C GLU A 263 -14.78 16.71 -6.07
N ASP A 264 -15.33 15.56 -5.65
CA ASP A 264 -16.28 15.46 -4.53
C ASP A 264 -15.58 15.27 -3.17
N LEU A 265 -14.25 15.06 -3.12
CA LEU A 265 -13.51 14.85 -1.86
C LEU A 265 -13.42 16.13 -1.01
N PHE A 266 -13.36 17.29 -1.65
CA PHE A 266 -13.10 18.58 -1.00
C PHE A 266 -14.35 19.47 -0.96
N ASP A 267 -15.09 19.47 -2.07
CA ASP A 267 -16.21 20.38 -2.31
C ASP A 267 -17.58 19.65 -2.28
N GLY A 268 -17.60 18.36 -1.88
CA GLY A 268 -18.77 17.49 -1.87
C GLY A 268 -18.79 16.50 -0.69
N ASP A 269 -19.54 15.41 -0.84
CA ASP A 269 -19.73 14.39 0.21
C ASP A 269 -18.76 13.19 0.11
N GLY A 270 -17.78 13.22 -0.80
CA GLY A 270 -16.91 12.08 -1.09
C GLY A 270 -16.11 11.59 0.13
N MET A 271 -15.68 12.51 1.00
CA MET A 271 -15.05 12.12 2.27
C MET A 271 -16.00 11.58 3.31
N ALA A 272 -17.26 12.03 3.32
CA ALA A 272 -18.30 11.41 4.14
C ALA A 272 -18.53 9.97 3.68
N GLN A 273 -18.72 9.75 2.37
CA GLN A 273 -18.87 8.42 1.78
C GLN A 273 -17.71 7.48 2.14
N ILE A 274 -16.46 7.95 2.08
CA ILE A 274 -15.28 7.17 2.51
C ILE A 274 -15.32 6.85 4.00
N CYS A 275 -15.66 7.82 4.87
CA CYS A 275 -15.74 7.55 6.31
C CYS A 275 -16.83 6.53 6.65
N ASP A 276 -18.02 6.63 6.04
CA ASP A 276 -19.12 5.66 6.23
C ASP A 276 -18.75 4.27 5.70
N PHE A 277 -18.14 4.21 4.51
CA PHE A 277 -17.66 2.99 3.87
C PHE A 277 -16.49 2.33 4.62
N LEU A 278 -15.74 3.08 5.43
CA LEU A 278 -14.76 2.55 6.39
C LEU A 278 -15.34 2.43 7.82
N SER A 279 -16.59 2.86 7.99
CA SER A 279 -17.36 2.92 9.24
C SER A 279 -16.74 3.79 10.35
N ILE A 280 -15.74 4.62 10.03
CA ILE A 280 -15.03 5.54 10.95
C ILE A 280 -15.76 6.87 11.13
N SER A 281 -15.39 7.62 12.16
CA SER A 281 -15.86 9.00 12.38
C SER A 281 -15.40 9.97 11.28
N ARG A 282 -16.03 11.15 11.23
CA ARG A 282 -15.83 12.13 10.15
C ARG A 282 -14.47 12.83 10.30
N ILE A 283 -13.62 12.73 9.27
CA ILE A 283 -12.45 13.60 9.12
C ILE A 283 -12.93 15.05 9.05
N SER A 284 -12.44 15.87 9.98
CA SER A 284 -12.93 17.23 10.24
C SER A 284 -11.80 18.27 10.15
N GLY A 285 -12.13 19.53 9.84
CA GLY A 285 -11.19 20.66 9.89
C GLY A 285 -10.12 20.66 8.79
N ASP A 286 -8.90 21.12 9.12
CA ASP A 286 -7.80 21.29 8.15
C ASP A 286 -7.34 19.99 7.47
N GLY A 287 -7.69 18.81 7.99
CA GLY A 287 -7.51 17.54 7.28
C GLY A 287 -8.20 17.51 5.91
N ALA A 288 -9.26 18.31 5.73
CA ALA A 288 -9.95 18.51 4.45
C ALA A 288 -9.22 19.47 3.49
N ARG A 289 -8.11 20.12 3.86
CA ARG A 289 -7.41 21.06 2.96
C ARG A 289 -6.46 20.35 2.00
N ARG A 290 -6.46 20.81 0.75
CA ARG A 290 -5.61 20.31 -0.34
C ARG A 290 -4.15 20.75 -0.19
N VAL A 291 -3.32 19.91 0.44
CA VAL A 291 -1.90 20.19 0.67
C VAL A 291 -1.01 20.04 -0.60
N HIS A 292 -1.36 19.14 -1.53
CA HIS A 292 -0.51 18.77 -2.67
C HIS A 292 -0.91 19.40 -4.01
N ALA A 293 -0.76 20.72 -4.14
CA ALA A 293 -0.88 21.41 -5.43
C ALA A 293 0.41 21.31 -6.26
N GLY A 294 0.59 20.21 -7.00
CA GLY A 294 1.80 20.01 -7.82
C GLY A 294 1.93 21.01 -8.98
N ALA A 295 3.09 21.71 -9.04
CA ALA A 295 3.60 22.66 -10.03
C ALA A 295 2.58 23.32 -11.00
N VAL A 296 2.48 24.65 -10.98
CA VAL A 296 1.63 25.40 -11.92
C VAL A 296 2.30 25.43 -13.30
N LEU A 297 1.88 24.51 -14.17
CA LEU A 297 2.11 24.55 -15.61
C LEU A 297 0.81 24.10 -16.25
N ASP A 298 0.23 24.96 -17.08
CA ASP A 298 -1.02 24.70 -17.77
C ASP A 298 -0.80 23.91 -19.06
N MET A 299 -1.84 23.18 -19.49
CA MET A 299 -1.81 22.47 -20.76
C MET A 299 -2.14 23.47 -21.88
N PRO A 300 -1.33 23.58 -22.95
CA PRO A 300 -1.65 24.40 -24.11
C PRO A 300 -3.01 24.01 -24.72
N ALA A 301 -3.85 24.99 -25.06
CA ALA A 301 -5.22 24.74 -25.52
C ALA A 301 -5.33 23.72 -26.70
N PRO A 302 -4.49 23.80 -27.77
CA PRO A 302 -4.54 22.82 -28.87
C PRO A 302 -4.14 21.39 -28.47
N LEU A 303 -3.46 21.22 -27.33
CA LEU A 303 -3.18 19.90 -26.75
C LEU A 303 -4.30 19.45 -25.80
N ARG A 304 -5.03 20.39 -25.19
CA ARG A 304 -6.22 20.11 -24.36
C ARG A 304 -7.35 19.54 -25.21
N GLU A 305 -7.64 20.14 -26.35
CA GLU A 305 -8.64 19.66 -27.31
C GLU A 305 -8.32 18.22 -27.76
N LYS A 306 -7.08 17.98 -28.23
CA LYS A 306 -6.62 16.64 -28.63
C LYS A 306 -6.67 15.61 -27.50
N ALA A 307 -6.29 16.02 -26.28
CA ALA A 307 -6.37 15.15 -25.11
C ALA A 307 -7.83 14.83 -24.74
N GLY A 308 -8.73 15.80 -24.84
CA GLY A 308 -10.16 15.61 -24.62
C GLY A 308 -10.76 14.62 -25.62
N ALA A 309 -10.52 14.82 -26.92
CA ALA A 309 -10.94 13.91 -27.99
C ALA A 309 -10.44 12.46 -27.79
N TRP A 310 -9.16 12.31 -27.42
CA TRP A 310 -8.57 11.00 -27.10
C TRP A 310 -9.18 10.34 -25.85
N LEU A 311 -9.72 11.12 -24.92
CA LEU A 311 -10.30 10.66 -23.66
C LEU A 311 -11.83 10.46 -23.69
N VAL A 312 -12.52 10.79 -24.78
CA VAL A 312 -13.99 10.60 -24.91
C VAL A 312 -14.45 9.19 -24.49
N PRO A 313 -13.81 8.08 -24.91
CA PRO A 313 -14.23 6.73 -24.49
C PRO A 313 -14.21 6.52 -22.97
N GLN A 314 -13.31 7.21 -22.26
CA GLN A 314 -13.19 7.14 -20.81
C GLN A 314 -14.28 7.97 -20.11
N TYR A 315 -14.61 9.16 -20.64
CA TYR A 315 -15.75 9.95 -20.16
C TYR A 315 -17.07 9.19 -20.34
N GLU A 316 -17.33 8.65 -21.54
CA GLU A 316 -18.54 7.89 -21.86
C GLU A 316 -18.67 6.62 -21.02
N PHE A 317 -17.58 5.87 -20.83
CA PHE A 317 -17.59 4.70 -19.97
C PHE A 317 -17.95 5.08 -18.53
N VAL A 318 -17.31 6.10 -17.95
CA VAL A 318 -17.57 6.49 -16.56
C VAL A 318 -19.00 7.01 -16.40
N ALA A 319 -19.51 7.83 -17.33
CA ALA A 319 -20.88 8.30 -17.33
C ALA A 319 -21.90 7.14 -17.32
N ARG A 320 -21.70 6.15 -18.19
CA ARG A 320 -22.56 4.95 -18.29
C ARG A 320 -22.44 4.03 -17.06
N THR A 321 -21.25 3.87 -16.51
CA THR A 321 -20.96 2.87 -15.46
C THR A 321 -21.22 3.38 -14.04
N LEU A 322 -21.09 4.70 -13.81
CA LEU A 322 -21.32 5.34 -12.50
C LEU A 322 -22.55 6.28 -12.48
N GLY A 323 -23.24 6.46 -13.62
CA GLY A 323 -24.53 7.17 -13.71
C GLY A 323 -24.48 8.69 -13.61
N ARG A 324 -23.34 9.28 -13.21
CA ARG A 324 -23.10 10.73 -13.22
C ARG A 324 -21.67 11.06 -13.64
N LEU A 325 -21.45 12.31 -14.01
CA LEU A 325 -20.12 12.94 -14.09
C LEU A 325 -20.14 14.24 -13.27
N PRO A 326 -19.08 14.60 -12.54
CA PRO A 326 -18.97 15.93 -11.93
C PRO A 326 -19.06 17.05 -12.98
N LEU A 327 -19.57 18.23 -12.62
CA LEU A 327 -19.79 19.35 -13.56
C LEU A 327 -18.52 19.73 -14.34
N ALA A 328 -17.35 19.71 -13.68
CA ALA A 328 -16.07 19.98 -14.32
C ALA A 328 -15.71 18.98 -15.43
N TRP A 329 -16.11 17.71 -15.29
CA TRP A 329 -15.92 16.69 -16.32
C TRP A 329 -16.89 16.91 -17.49
N GLN A 330 -18.16 17.26 -17.20
CA GLN A 330 -19.16 17.55 -18.23
C GLN A 330 -18.74 18.74 -19.11
N ALA A 331 -18.23 19.82 -18.51
CA ALA A 331 -17.69 20.96 -19.24
C ALA A 331 -16.51 20.58 -20.15
N ASN A 332 -15.63 19.66 -19.70
CA ASN A 332 -14.54 19.15 -20.51
C ASN A 332 -14.99 18.19 -21.62
N MET A 333 -16.10 17.49 -21.44
CA MET A 333 -16.69 16.60 -22.47
C MET A 333 -17.47 17.39 -23.53
N GLN A 334 -18.09 18.51 -23.17
CA GLN A 334 -18.84 19.38 -24.09
C GLN A 334 -17.94 20.32 -24.92
N GLY A 335 -16.69 20.54 -24.49
CA GLY A 335 -15.70 21.38 -25.17
C GLY A 335 -14.72 20.61 -26.05
N VAL A 336 -15.14 19.47 -26.62
CA VAL A 336 -14.34 18.51 -27.40
C VAL A 336 -15.01 18.23 -28.74
#